data_AF-A0AAV3Q0W5-F1
#
_entry.id   AF-A0AAV3Q0W5-F1
#
_cell.length_a   1.000
_cell.length_b   1.000
_cell.length_c   1.000
_cell.angle_alpha   90.00
_cell.angle_beta   90.00
_cell.angle_gamma   90.00
#
_symmetry.space_group_name_H-M   'P 1'
#
loop_
_entity.id
_entity.type
_entity.pdbx_description
1 polymer ?
#
loop_
_entity_poly.entity_id
_entity_poly.type
_entity_poly.pdbx_seq_one_letter_code
_entity_poly.pdbx_strand_id
1 'polypeptide(L)'
;MRDLWEYLTRLGTLINMPWLVLGDFKYFLCPQDKRGGQALTTYLLDDLKEYVMATSLVDAPSSGSFYTWTNVSLWSKLDRVLMNPVWCDLVLVCTTKFLSVGPPFDHCPVLGTVVSQPKRGSRSFTFYNIWLIHPSFAEVRDSVWETKIRGWPSMCYVGSSSC
;
A
#
# COMPACT_ATOMS: atom_id res chain seq x y z
N MET A 1 11.01 9.63 -13.89
CA MET A 1 10.28 8.84 -12.86
C MET A 1 8.77 8.88 -13.08
N ARG A 2 8.16 10.03 -13.43
CA ARG A 2 6.76 10.06 -13.89
C ARG A 2 6.46 9.04 -15.00
N ASP A 3 7.37 8.86 -15.96
CA ASP A 3 7.19 7.88 -17.03
C ASP A 3 7.10 6.43 -16.53
N LEU A 4 7.85 6.08 -15.47
CA LEU A 4 7.77 4.76 -14.83
C LEU A 4 6.40 4.58 -14.15
N TRP A 5 5.93 5.62 -13.46
CA TRP A 5 4.65 5.60 -12.77
C TRP A 5 3.47 5.51 -13.74
N GLU A 6 3.50 6.28 -14.82
CA GLU A 6 2.51 6.19 -15.89
C GLU A 6 2.53 4.81 -16.54
N TYR A 7 3.73 4.26 -16.79
CA TYR A 7 3.88 2.91 -17.33
C TYR A 7 3.31 1.83 -16.40
N LEU A 8 3.65 1.87 -15.11
CA LEU A 8 3.13 0.92 -14.11
C LEU A 8 1.62 1.08 -13.90
N THR A 9 1.10 2.30 -13.94
CA THR A 9 -0.34 2.58 -13.88
C THR A 9 -1.04 1.95 -15.07
N ARG A 10 -0.52 2.17 -16.29
CA ARG A 10 -1.07 1.56 -17.51
C ARG A 10 -0.98 0.04 -17.47
N LEU A 11 0.15 -0.54 -17.05
CA LEU A 11 0.28 -1.98 -16.87
C LEU A 11 -0.75 -2.52 -15.87
N GLY A 12 -0.96 -1.82 -14.75
CA GLY A 12 -1.95 -2.20 -13.75
C GLY A 12 -3.36 -2.32 -14.31
N THR A 13 -3.73 -1.50 -15.30
CA THR A 13 -5.03 -1.61 -16.00
C THR A 13 -5.14 -2.80 -16.93
N LEU A 14 -4.02 -3.40 -17.34
CA LEU A 14 -3.96 -4.54 -18.26
C LEU A 14 -3.85 -5.87 -17.53
N ILE A 15 -3.38 -5.88 -16.28
CA ILE A 15 -3.13 -7.09 -15.50
C ILE A 15 -4.33 -7.37 -14.57
N ASN A 16 -5.11 -8.39 -14.93
CA ASN A 16 -6.24 -8.88 -14.12
C ASN A 16 -5.84 -9.98 -13.13
N MET A 17 -4.54 -10.24 -12.99
CA MET A 17 -3.98 -11.26 -12.12
C MET A 17 -3.29 -10.62 -10.90
N PRO A 18 -2.96 -11.40 -9.85
CA PRO A 18 -2.18 -10.90 -8.73
C PRO A 18 -0.79 -10.49 -9.20
N TRP A 19 -0.37 -9.27 -8.91
CA TRP A 19 0.98 -8.80 -9.23
C TRP A 19 1.53 -7.93 -8.10
N LEU A 20 2.85 -7.84 -8.06
CA LEU A 20 3.56 -7.00 -7.12
C LEU A 20 4.73 -6.32 -7.80
N VAL A 21 5.15 -5.19 -7.25
CA VAL A 21 6.36 -4.46 -7.63
C VAL A 21 7.25 -4.43 -6.41
N LEU A 22 8.49 -4.84 -6.60
CA LEU A 22 9.52 -4.83 -5.59
C LEU A 22 10.66 -3.97 -6.08
N GLY A 23 11.13 -3.05 -5.25
CA GLY A 23 12.28 -2.24 -5.61
C GLY A 23 12.58 -1.12 -4.63
N ASP A 24 13.68 -0.46 -4.92
CA ASP A 24 14.09 0.78 -4.30
C ASP A 24 13.37 1.93 -4.99
N PHE A 25 12.35 2.46 -4.31
CA PHE A 25 11.57 3.56 -4.83
C PHE A 25 12.23 4.91 -4.58
N LYS A 26 13.20 5.02 -3.65
CA LYS A 26 13.79 6.31 -3.22
C LYS A 26 12.77 7.36 -2.75
N TYR A 27 11.56 6.96 -2.33
CA TYR A 27 10.49 7.86 -1.90
C TYR A 27 9.93 7.51 -0.51
N PHE A 28 9.45 8.54 0.17
CA PHE A 28 8.81 8.45 1.48
C PHE A 28 7.29 8.57 1.33
N LEU A 29 6.52 7.73 2.03
CA LEU A 29 5.06 7.86 2.12
C LEU A 29 4.65 8.69 3.33
N CYS A 30 5.45 8.66 4.39
CA CYS A 30 5.19 9.44 5.59
C CYS A 30 6.48 9.92 6.26
N PRO A 31 6.43 10.93 7.14
CA PRO A 31 7.57 11.39 7.90
C PRO A 31 8.29 10.28 8.70
N GLN A 32 7.54 9.27 9.16
CA GLN A 32 8.07 8.13 9.92
C GLN A 32 8.97 7.21 9.09
N ASP A 33 8.90 7.28 7.76
CA ASP A 33 9.79 6.53 6.87
C ASP A 33 11.24 7.04 6.92
N LYS A 34 11.51 8.16 7.63
CA LYS A 34 12.84 8.70 7.84
C LYS A 34 13.13 8.92 9.32
N ARG A 35 14.34 8.56 9.73
CA ARG A 35 14.90 8.89 11.06
C ARG A 35 16.28 9.51 10.92
N GLY A 36 16.47 10.65 11.57
CA GLY A 36 17.69 11.45 11.51
C GLY A 36 17.71 12.44 10.34
N GLY A 37 18.63 13.40 10.41
CA GLY A 37 18.80 14.44 9.41
C GLY A 37 17.64 15.45 9.36
N GLN A 38 17.54 16.17 8.24
CA GLN A 38 16.50 17.18 8.03
C GLN A 38 15.12 16.53 7.85
N ALA A 39 14.08 17.17 8.41
CA ALA A 39 12.70 16.78 8.19
C ALA A 39 12.33 16.76 6.71
N LEU A 40 11.43 15.85 6.33
CA LEU A 40 10.92 15.76 4.96
C LEU A 40 10.01 16.95 4.65
N THR A 41 10.19 17.54 3.47
CA THR A 41 9.24 18.51 2.92
C THR A 41 8.05 17.77 2.30
N THR A 42 6.87 18.39 2.30
CA THR A 42 5.62 17.80 1.76
C THR A 42 5.76 17.39 0.30
N TYR A 43 6.42 18.21 -0.52
CA TYR A 43 6.69 17.93 -1.93
C TYR A 43 7.35 16.56 -2.17
N LEU A 44 8.26 16.13 -1.29
CA LEU A 44 8.94 14.83 -1.43
C LEU A 44 8.03 13.63 -1.12
N LEU A 45 6.87 13.87 -0.50
CA LEU A 45 5.88 12.85 -0.14
C LEU A 45 4.79 12.71 -1.19
N ASP A 46 4.50 13.76 -1.96
CA ASP A 46 3.26 13.83 -2.76
C ASP A 46 3.33 12.98 -4.05
N ASP A 47 4.49 12.91 -4.71
CA ASP A 47 4.64 12.16 -5.98
C ASP A 47 4.33 10.65 -5.85
N LEU A 48 4.87 9.97 -4.82
CA LEU A 48 4.60 8.54 -4.62
C LEU A 48 3.18 8.32 -4.11
N LYS A 49 2.67 9.20 -3.25
CA LYS A 49 1.29 9.10 -2.74
C LYS A 49 0.27 9.15 -3.85
N GLU A 50 0.41 10.10 -4.78
CA GLU A 50 -0.50 10.23 -5.93
C GLU A 50 -0.50 8.95 -6.76
N TYR A 51 0.68 8.37 -7.03
CA TYR A 51 0.80 7.11 -7.75
C TYR A 51 0.16 5.93 -7.00
N VAL A 52 0.45 5.76 -5.70
CA VAL A 52 -0.09 4.68 -4.88
C VAL A 52 -1.62 4.77 -4.82
N MET A 53 -2.15 5.99 -4.72
CA MET A 53 -3.59 6.23 -4.79
C MET A 53 -4.17 5.87 -6.17
N ALA A 54 -3.55 6.31 -7.26
CA ALA A 54 -4.01 6.06 -8.62
C ALA A 54 -4.01 4.57 -9.00
N THR A 55 -3.05 3.80 -8.49
CA THR A 55 -2.92 2.36 -8.79
C THR A 55 -3.60 1.45 -7.78
N SER A 56 -4.09 2.00 -6.66
CA SER A 56 -4.61 1.24 -5.52
C SER A 56 -3.65 0.18 -4.98
N LEU A 57 -2.35 0.33 -5.25
CA LEU A 57 -1.33 -0.57 -4.71
C LEU A 57 -1.20 -0.35 -3.20
N VAL A 58 -0.87 -1.41 -2.48
CA VAL A 58 -0.67 -1.35 -1.03
C VAL A 58 0.65 -2.00 -0.64
N ASP A 59 1.27 -1.52 0.43
CA ASP A 59 2.44 -2.18 1.02
C ASP A 59 2.07 -3.62 1.40
N ALA A 60 2.83 -4.59 0.90
CA ALA A 60 2.70 -5.99 1.29
C ALA A 60 3.03 -6.15 2.78
N PRO A 61 2.35 -7.05 3.52
CA PRO A 61 2.67 -7.34 4.91
C PRO A 61 4.16 -7.66 5.07
N SER A 62 4.86 -6.89 5.90
CA SER A 62 6.31 -6.99 6.07
C SER A 62 6.72 -7.23 7.51
N SER A 63 7.80 -7.97 7.71
CA SER A 63 8.47 -8.20 9.01
C SER A 63 9.97 -7.90 8.92
N GLY A 64 10.65 -7.83 10.07
CA GLY A 64 12.09 -7.56 10.12
C GLY A 64 12.40 -6.06 10.21
N SER A 65 13.41 -5.60 9.48
CA SER A 65 13.85 -4.20 9.55
C SER A 65 12.78 -3.26 8.97
N PHE A 66 12.39 -2.24 9.74
CA PHE A 66 11.49 -1.20 9.24
C PHE A 66 12.20 -0.26 8.25
N TYR A 67 13.44 0.14 8.58
CA TYR A 67 14.28 0.94 7.69
C TYR A 67 15.03 0.01 6.76
N THR A 68 14.98 0.30 5.47
CA THR A 68 15.59 -0.53 4.44
C THR A 68 16.91 0.02 3.94
N TRP A 69 17.22 1.27 4.30
CA TRP A 69 18.45 1.96 3.96
C TRP A 69 19.07 2.66 5.19
N THR A 70 20.41 2.68 5.28
CA THR A 70 21.14 3.49 6.27
C THR A 70 22.41 4.13 5.71
N ASN A 71 22.72 5.33 6.19
CA ASN A 71 24.06 5.92 6.11
C ASN A 71 24.48 6.37 7.51
N VAL A 72 24.77 5.37 8.36
CA VAL A 72 25.28 5.47 9.74
C VAL A 72 24.33 6.20 10.70
N SER A 73 24.10 7.49 10.48
CA SER A 73 23.25 8.37 11.29
C SER A 73 21.84 8.58 10.70
N LEU A 74 21.65 8.25 9.42
CA LEU A 74 20.39 8.41 8.71
C LEU A 74 19.79 7.05 8.39
N TRP A 75 18.51 6.87 8.70
CA TRP A 75 17.77 5.64 8.46
C TRP A 75 16.53 5.97 7.63
N SER A 76 16.27 5.20 6.57
CA SER A 76 15.17 5.46 5.64
C SER A 76 14.50 4.18 5.18
N LYS A 77 13.18 4.21 4.97
CA LYS A 77 12.41 3.15 4.31
C LYS A 77 12.22 3.53 2.83
N LEU A 78 13.13 3.06 1.98
CA LEU A 78 13.18 3.40 0.54
C LEU A 78 12.76 2.22 -0.34
N ASP A 79 12.97 1.00 0.15
CA ASP A 79 12.60 -0.23 -0.52
C ASP A 79 11.19 -0.64 -0.09
N ARG A 80 10.34 -0.99 -1.05
CA ARG A 80 8.98 -1.47 -0.78
C ARG A 80 8.63 -2.67 -1.64
N VAL A 81 7.62 -3.38 -1.18
CA VAL A 81 6.92 -4.39 -1.96
C VAL A 81 5.47 -3.95 -2.02
N LEU A 82 5.06 -3.48 -3.19
CA LEU A 82 3.71 -2.97 -3.43
C LEU A 82 2.91 -4.04 -4.17
N MET A 83 1.72 -4.37 -3.69
CA MET A 83 0.86 -5.41 -4.28
C MET A 83 -0.50 -4.85 -4.66
N ASN A 84 -1.10 -5.39 -5.73
CA ASN A 84 -2.43 -4.98 -6.14
C ASN A 84 -3.53 -5.58 -5.24
N PRO A 85 -4.73 -4.96 -5.18
CA PRO A 85 -5.81 -5.44 -4.31
C PRO A 85 -6.30 -6.85 -4.61
N VAL A 86 -6.07 -7.37 -5.82
CA VAL A 86 -6.45 -8.73 -6.23
C VAL A 86 -5.83 -9.78 -5.30
N TRP A 87 -4.68 -9.50 -4.67
CA TRP A 87 -4.09 -10.37 -3.64
C TRP A 87 -5.00 -10.62 -2.45
N CYS A 88 -5.88 -9.67 -2.09
CA CYS A 88 -6.80 -9.81 -0.96
C CYS A 88 -7.90 -10.85 -1.20
N ASP A 89 -8.24 -11.13 -2.45
CA ASP A 89 -9.30 -12.07 -2.83
C ASP A 89 -8.80 -13.51 -2.95
N LEU A 90 -7.48 -13.72 -2.85
CA LEU A 90 -6.86 -15.01 -3.02
C LEU A 90 -6.74 -15.80 -1.73
N VAL A 91 -6.63 -17.10 -1.92
CA VAL A 91 -6.22 -18.11 -0.92
C VAL A 91 -4.69 -18.08 -0.72
N LEU A 92 -4.04 -16.96 -1.07
CA LEU A 92 -2.60 -16.76 -1.00
C LEU A 92 -2.26 -15.70 0.05
N VAL A 93 -1.19 -15.94 0.80
CA VAL A 93 -0.61 -14.94 1.68
C VAL A 93 0.76 -14.57 1.13
N CYS A 94 0.91 -13.30 0.74
CA CYS A 94 2.19 -12.68 0.46
C CYS A 94 2.71 -12.07 1.76
N THR A 95 3.88 -12.52 2.22
CA THR A 95 4.61 -11.89 3.31
C THR A 95 6.00 -11.53 2.83
N THR A 96 6.50 -10.40 3.30
CA THR A 96 7.85 -9.93 3.02
C THR A 96 8.65 -9.86 4.30
N LYS A 97 9.95 -10.10 4.21
CA LYS A 97 10.88 -9.91 5.31
C LYS A 97 12.06 -9.07 4.83
N PHE A 98 12.17 -7.88 5.39
CA PHE A 98 13.34 -7.04 5.21
C PHE A 98 14.42 -7.52 6.18
N LEU A 99 15.53 -7.99 5.63
CA LEU A 99 16.65 -8.49 6.43
C LEU A 99 17.37 -7.34 7.13
N SER A 100 18.27 -7.66 8.06
CA SER A 100 19.01 -6.64 8.79
C SER A 100 19.86 -5.80 7.83
N VAL A 101 19.77 -4.48 7.96
CA VAL A 101 20.71 -3.53 7.35
C VAL A 101 22.02 -3.54 8.17
N GLY A 102 23.16 -3.52 7.49
CA GLY A 102 24.46 -3.41 8.17
C GLY A 102 25.65 -3.42 7.20
N PRO A 103 26.81 -2.89 7.63
CA PRO A 103 28.01 -2.85 6.80
C PRO A 103 28.36 -4.23 6.22
N PRO A 104 28.77 -4.31 4.93
CA PRO A 104 29.08 -3.19 4.02
C PRO A 104 27.87 -2.68 3.21
N PHE A 105 26.66 -3.20 3.43
CA PHE A 105 25.49 -2.86 2.62
C PHE A 105 24.70 -1.72 3.26
N ASP A 106 24.38 -0.71 2.45
CA ASP A 106 23.52 0.39 2.84
C ASP A 106 22.03 0.04 2.68
N HIS A 107 21.69 -0.93 1.82
CA HIS A 107 20.33 -1.49 1.65
C HIS A 107 20.14 -2.86 2.32
N CYS A 108 18.93 -3.17 2.81
CA CYS A 108 18.56 -4.53 3.21
C CYS A 108 18.09 -5.36 2.00
N PRO A 109 18.51 -6.63 1.89
CA PRO A 109 17.82 -7.59 1.05
C PRO A 109 16.38 -7.81 1.54
N VAL A 110 15.49 -8.09 0.60
CA VAL A 110 14.09 -8.41 0.86
C VAL A 110 13.80 -9.84 0.45
N LEU A 111 13.19 -10.60 1.36
CA LEU A 111 12.72 -11.96 1.12
C LEU A 111 11.20 -11.94 0.97
N GLY A 112 10.71 -12.22 -0.24
CA GLY A 112 9.29 -12.41 -0.51
C GLY A 112 8.90 -13.88 -0.41
N THR A 113 7.86 -14.17 0.37
CA THR A 113 7.29 -15.52 0.50
C THR A 113 5.83 -15.48 0.11
N VAL A 114 5.43 -16.35 -0.82
CA VAL A 114 4.04 -16.55 -1.21
C VAL A 114 3.66 -17.98 -0.84
N VAL A 115 2.69 -18.12 0.06
CA VAL A 115 2.18 -19.42 0.49
C VAL A 115 0.69 -19.51 0.23
N SER A 116 0.24 -20.69 -0.21
CA SER A 116 -1.18 -21.03 -0.19
C SER A 116 -1.61 -21.25 1.25
N GLN A 117 -2.64 -20.54 1.70
CA GLN A 117 -3.30 -20.80 2.98
C GLN A 117 -4.77 -21.07 2.73
N PRO A 118 -5.33 -22.20 3.19
CA PRO A 118 -6.75 -22.48 3.03
C PRO A 118 -7.58 -21.28 3.50
N LYS A 119 -8.66 -20.96 2.77
CA LYS A 119 -9.49 -19.77 3.02
C LYS A 119 -9.75 -19.65 4.52
N ARG A 120 -9.08 -18.69 5.18
CA ARG A 120 -9.57 -18.20 6.47
C ARG A 120 -11.00 -17.71 6.18
N GLY A 121 -11.97 -18.11 7.00
CA GLY A 121 -13.36 -17.69 6.84
C GLY A 121 -13.47 -16.18 6.60
N SER A 122 -14.56 -15.73 5.97
CA SER A 122 -14.70 -14.34 5.51
C SER A 122 -14.16 -13.37 6.56
N ARG A 123 -13.14 -12.59 6.19
CA ARG A 123 -12.66 -11.53 7.08
C ARG A 123 -13.84 -10.59 7.29
N SER A 124 -14.32 -10.49 8.53
CA SER A 124 -15.37 -9.53 8.85
C SER A 124 -14.81 -8.15 8.57
N PHE A 125 -15.52 -7.36 7.76
CA PHE A 125 -15.27 -5.94 7.70
C PHE A 125 -15.62 -5.34 9.07
N THR A 126 -14.63 -4.75 9.74
CA THR A 126 -14.86 -4.05 11.00
C THR A 126 -14.90 -2.56 10.71
N PHE A 127 -16.10 -2.01 10.73
CA PHE A 127 -16.30 -0.57 10.73
C PHE A 127 -16.30 -0.05 12.17
N TYR A 128 -15.48 0.95 12.46
CA TYR A 128 -15.49 1.57 13.78
C TYR A 128 -16.66 2.55 13.86
N ASN A 129 -17.63 2.28 14.74
CA ASN A 129 -18.80 3.13 14.93
C ASN A 129 -18.47 4.59 15.32
N ILE A 130 -17.25 4.86 15.80
CA ILE A 130 -16.77 6.22 16.07
C ILE A 130 -16.83 7.11 14.83
N TRP A 131 -16.68 6.54 13.64
CA TRP A 131 -16.76 7.29 12.39
C TRP A 131 -18.15 7.88 12.15
N LEU A 132 -19.22 7.24 12.65
CA LEU A 132 -20.60 7.75 12.53
C LEU A 132 -20.81 9.07 13.30
N ILE A 133 -19.98 9.31 14.32
CA ILE A 133 -20.09 10.47 15.21
C ILE A 133 -19.24 11.63 14.67
N HIS A 134 -18.35 11.38 13.70
CA HIS A 134 -17.50 12.43 13.15
C HIS A 134 -18.36 13.47 12.42
N PRO A 135 -18.22 14.79 12.70
CA PRO A 135 -19.08 15.82 12.12
C PRO A 135 -19.12 15.81 10.58
N SER A 136 -17.99 15.49 9.94
CA SER A 136 -17.89 15.42 8.47
C SER A 136 -18.34 14.09 7.86
N PHE A 137 -18.78 13.11 8.67
CA PHE A 137 -19.12 11.78 8.15
C PHE A 137 -20.27 11.82 7.15
N ALA A 138 -21.33 12.58 7.44
CA ALA A 138 -22.48 12.70 6.54
C ALA A 138 -22.09 13.29 5.18
N GLU A 139 -21.30 14.37 5.19
CA GLU A 139 -20.80 15.04 3.99
C GLU A 139 -19.90 14.11 3.16
N VAL A 140 -18.98 13.38 3.79
CA VAL A 140 -18.11 12.40 3.12
C VAL A 140 -18.92 11.23 2.56
N ARG A 141 -19.89 10.71 3.32
CA ARG A 141 -20.77 9.64 2.85
C ARG A 141 -21.51 10.06 1.60
N ASP A 142 -22.18 11.21 1.64
CA ASP A 142 -23.05 11.67 0.56
C ASP A 142 -22.23 11.98 -0.71
N SER A 143 -21.10 12.68 -0.56
CA SER A 143 -20.18 12.96 -1.69
C SER A 143 -19.60 11.68 -2.33
N VAL A 144 -19.26 10.66 -1.54
CA VAL A 144 -18.72 9.41 -2.06
C VAL A 144 -19.82 8.55 -2.70
N TRP A 145 -21.02 8.49 -2.12
CA TRP A 145 -22.13 7.68 -2.67
C TRP A 145 -22.67 8.22 -4.00
N GLU A 146 -22.58 9.54 -4.22
CA GLU A 146 -22.96 10.17 -5.49
C GLU A 146 -21.89 10.00 -6.59
N THR A 147 -20.69 9.56 -6.22
CA THR A 147 -19.61 9.34 -7.20
C THR A 147 -19.93 8.09 -8.03
N LYS A 148 -20.07 8.26 -9.35
CA LYS A 148 -20.23 7.13 -10.28
C LYS A 148 -18.91 6.36 -10.38
N ILE A 149 -18.78 5.31 -9.59
CA ILE A 149 -17.64 4.40 -9.67
C ILE A 149 -17.95 3.34 -10.74
N ARG A 150 -17.07 3.20 -11.75
CA ARG A 150 -17.13 2.06 -12.68
C ARG A 150 -16.60 0.83 -11.94
N GLY A 151 -17.51 0.07 -11.34
CA GLY A 151 -17.18 -1.16 -10.62
C GLY A 151 -16.53 -2.22 -11.52
N TRP A 152 -15.65 -3.03 -10.94
CA TRP A 152 -15.16 -4.26 -11.57
C TRP A 152 -16.25 -5.33 -11.50
N PRO A 153 -16.50 -6.16 -12.54
CA PRO A 153 -17.62 -7.10 -12.58
C PRO A 153 -17.71 -8.12 -11.42
N SER A 154 -16.64 -8.28 -10.62
CA SER A 154 -16.59 -9.18 -9.47
C SER A 154 -16.81 -8.51 -8.11
N MET A 155 -16.99 -7.19 -8.04
CA MET A 155 -17.16 -6.46 -6.78
C MET A 155 -18.60 -5.92 -6.66
N CYS A 156 -19.50 -6.75 -6.14
CA CYS A 156 -20.86 -6.33 -5.77
C CYS A 156 -20.86 -5.79 -4.33
N TYR A 157 -20.94 -4.47 -4.14
CA TYR A 157 -21.36 -3.91 -2.86
C TYR A 157 -22.88 -4.07 -2.75
N VAL A 158 -23.33 -5.05 -1.99
CA VAL A 158 -24.74 -5.14 -1.59
C VAL A 158 -24.94 -4.20 -0.41
N GLY A 159 -25.26 -2.95 -0.71
CA GLY A 159 -25.80 -2.04 0.30
C GLY A 159 -27.24 -2.47 0.60
N SER A 160 -27.42 -3.35 1.59
CA SER A 160 -28.75 -3.54 2.19
C SER A 160 -29.06 -2.29 3.01
N SER A 161 -29.83 -1.38 2.42
CA SER A 161 -30.49 -0.29 3.12
C SER A 161 -31.46 -0.87 4.14
N SER A 162 -31.13 -0.78 5.42
CA SER A 162 -32.08 -0.79 6.54
C SER A 162 -31.41 -0.12 7.73
N CYS A 163 -31.88 1.10 8.04
CA CYS A 163 -31.78 1.67 9.38
C CYS A 163 -32.64 0.84 10.35
#